data_AF-A0A8X8H2T9-F1
#
_entry.id   AF-A0A8X8H2T9-F1
#
_cell.length_a   1.000
_cell.length_b   1.000
_cell.length_c   1.000
_cell.angle_alpha   90.00
_cell.angle_beta   90.00
_cell.angle_gamma   90.00
#
_symmetry.space_group_name_H-M   'P 1'
#
loop_
_entity.id
_entity.type
_entity.pdbx_description
1 polymer ?
#
loop_
_entity_poly.entity_id
_entity_poly.type
_entity_poly.pdbx_seq_one_letter_code
_entity_poly.pdbx_strand_id
1 'polypeptide(L)'
;MNKNVRFEGLEVGYDIPALPGMDAADIQTPCLILDLDALERNVVAMGERARAMGMRHRVHGKMHKSVDVALLQERLGGSVGVCCQKVSEAEVFARGGIKDVLVSNQVRDPAKIDRLARLPKLGARTIVCVDDVANVADLSAAAQRHGTHIECLVEIDCGAGRCGVTTTPDVVAVAQAIAAAPGLRFAGLQAYQGAMQHLDHFADRKAKIDIAVAQVRDAVEALEAVGLECDIVGGGGTGSYYFEGASGVYNELQCGSYAFMDADYGRILDENGQRIDRGEWENALFILTSVMSHVKPGRAICDAGLKAQSVDSGLPVIFGRDDVTYVKCSDEHGVIDDPQGVLRVNDKLRLVPGHCDPTCNVHDWYVGVRGGKVEVVWPVSARGKAY
;
A
#
# COMPACT_ATOMS: atom_id res chain seq x y z
N MET A 1 -5.91 17.36 6.62
CA MET A 1 -7.26 16.95 6.20
C MET A 1 -7.51 17.46 4.80
N ASN A 2 -7.90 16.56 3.90
CA ASN A 2 -8.45 16.96 2.61
C ASN A 2 -9.68 17.84 2.87
N LYS A 3 -9.65 19.11 2.45
CA LYS A 3 -10.65 20.13 2.83
C LYS A 3 -12.08 19.87 2.27
N ASN A 4 -12.32 18.73 1.64
CA ASN A 4 -13.46 18.52 0.73
C ASN A 4 -14.30 17.26 0.99
N VAL A 5 -14.12 16.52 2.09
CA VAL A 5 -15.06 15.41 2.38
C VAL A 5 -16.40 16.01 2.78
N ARG A 6 -17.39 15.92 1.88
CA ARG A 6 -18.76 16.36 2.13
C ARG A 6 -19.59 15.14 2.49
N PHE A 7 -20.17 15.16 3.69
CA PHE A 7 -21.07 14.11 4.17
C PHE A 7 -22.54 14.37 3.81
N GLU A 8 -22.85 15.54 3.26
CA GLU A 8 -24.19 15.90 2.78
C GLU A 8 -24.68 14.88 1.74
N GLY A 9 -25.86 14.31 1.99
CA GLY A 9 -26.48 13.33 1.10
C GLY A 9 -26.07 11.87 1.34
N LEU A 10 -25.17 11.60 2.28
CA LEU A 10 -24.87 10.24 2.75
C LEU A 10 -25.76 9.85 3.93
N GLU A 11 -26.06 8.57 4.05
CA GLU A 11 -26.92 8.01 5.10
C GLU A 11 -26.22 6.85 5.82
N VAL A 12 -26.09 7.01 7.15
CA VAL A 12 -25.42 6.02 8.00
C VAL A 12 -26.14 4.68 7.93
N GLY A 13 -25.41 3.62 7.59
CA GLY A 13 -25.96 2.26 7.44
C GLY A 13 -26.46 1.93 6.04
N TYR A 14 -26.42 2.90 5.12
CA TYR A 14 -26.72 2.69 3.71
C TYR A 14 -25.47 2.82 2.84
N ASP A 15 -24.84 3.98 2.82
CA ASP A 15 -23.67 4.28 1.96
C ASP A 15 -22.47 4.90 2.71
N ILE A 16 -22.58 5.05 4.04
CA ILE A 16 -21.48 5.41 4.95
C ILE A 16 -21.66 4.68 6.29
N PRO A 17 -20.59 4.16 6.93
CA PRO A 17 -20.74 3.39 8.17
C PRO A 17 -20.91 4.24 9.44
N ALA A 18 -20.45 5.49 9.43
CA ALA A 18 -20.51 6.39 10.57
C ALA A 18 -20.28 7.85 10.16
N LEU A 19 -20.44 8.78 11.11
CA LEU A 19 -20.07 10.19 10.98
C LEU A 19 -19.15 10.61 12.14
N PRO A 20 -18.27 11.61 11.93
CA PRO A 20 -17.47 12.18 13.02
C PRO A 20 -18.34 12.61 14.21
N GLY A 21 -17.87 12.29 15.43
CA GLY A 21 -18.54 12.58 16.69
C GLY A 21 -19.42 11.44 17.24
N MET A 22 -19.77 10.44 16.42
CA MET A 22 -20.50 9.26 16.89
C MET A 22 -19.69 8.43 17.90
N ASP A 23 -20.39 7.69 18.76
CA ASP A 23 -19.77 6.63 19.56
C ASP A 23 -19.31 5.47 18.66
N ALA A 24 -18.16 4.87 18.98
CA ALA A 24 -17.67 3.71 18.25
C ALA A 24 -18.64 2.52 18.34
N ALA A 25 -19.44 2.47 19.42
CA ALA A 25 -20.49 1.48 19.60
C ALA A 25 -21.64 1.62 18.56
N ASP A 26 -21.82 2.78 17.94
CA ASP A 26 -22.92 3.07 17.01
C ASP A 26 -22.54 2.92 15.53
N ILE A 27 -21.26 2.64 15.26
CA ILE A 27 -20.75 2.40 13.89
C ILE A 27 -21.49 1.22 13.25
N GLN A 28 -21.96 1.38 12.02
CA GLN A 28 -22.62 0.31 11.27
C GLN A 28 -21.62 -0.74 10.76
N THR A 29 -22.02 -2.01 10.76
CA THR A 29 -21.20 -3.15 10.36
C THR A 29 -21.78 -3.87 9.13
N PRO A 30 -20.95 -4.57 8.32
CA PRO A 30 -19.50 -4.62 8.39
C PRO A 30 -18.82 -3.38 7.78
N CYS A 31 -17.75 -2.88 8.41
CA CYS A 31 -16.99 -1.73 7.89
C CYS A 31 -15.52 -1.77 8.29
N LEU A 32 -14.69 -0.93 7.67
CA LEU A 32 -13.30 -0.73 8.10
C LEU A 32 -13.20 0.36 9.16
N ILE A 33 -12.56 0.02 10.27
CA ILE A 33 -12.16 0.97 11.30
C ILE A 33 -10.63 1.08 11.33
N LEU A 34 -10.14 2.28 11.65
CA LEU A 34 -8.73 2.55 11.90
C LEU A 34 -8.55 2.96 13.37
N ASP A 35 -7.74 2.22 14.12
CA ASP A 35 -7.19 2.73 15.37
C ASP A 35 -6.18 3.84 15.04
N LEU A 36 -6.58 5.10 15.26
CA LEU A 36 -5.78 6.25 14.86
C LEU A 36 -4.50 6.38 15.67
N ASP A 37 -4.52 5.97 16.95
CA ASP A 37 -3.33 6.02 17.80
C ASP A 37 -2.29 5.01 17.30
N ALA A 38 -2.70 3.79 16.95
CA ALA A 38 -1.80 2.78 16.37
C ALA A 38 -1.30 3.18 14.97
N LEU A 39 -2.18 3.70 14.11
CA LEU A 39 -1.81 4.20 12.79
C LEU A 39 -0.73 5.29 12.88
N GLU A 40 -0.94 6.28 13.73
CA GLU A 40 0.01 7.39 13.91
C GLU A 40 1.37 6.89 14.43
N ARG A 41 1.38 5.94 15.39
CA ARG A 41 2.62 5.32 15.88
C ARG A 41 3.36 4.56 14.79
N ASN A 42 2.67 3.74 14.00
CA ASN A 42 3.27 3.04 12.87
C ASN A 42 3.88 4.04 11.87
N VAL A 43 3.12 5.07 11.49
CA VAL A 43 3.57 6.12 10.54
C VAL A 43 4.83 6.82 11.02
N VAL A 44 4.87 7.24 12.28
CA VAL A 44 6.05 7.87 12.88
C VAL A 44 7.24 6.91 12.91
N ALA A 45 7.03 5.67 13.35
CA ALA A 45 8.10 4.68 13.46
C ALA A 45 8.78 4.37 12.12
N MET A 46 8.03 4.22 11.02
CA MET A 46 8.64 4.04 9.69
C MET A 46 9.40 5.28 9.24
N GLY A 47 8.85 6.47 9.45
CA GLY A 47 9.52 7.73 9.12
C GLY A 47 10.85 7.90 9.86
N GLU A 48 10.88 7.56 11.15
CA GLU A 48 12.09 7.57 11.96
C GLU A 48 13.11 6.53 11.50
N ARG A 49 12.68 5.29 11.21
CA ARG A 49 13.56 4.23 10.69
C ARG A 49 14.17 4.62 9.33
N ALA A 50 13.36 5.14 8.41
CA ALA A 50 13.85 5.63 7.12
C ALA A 50 14.90 6.75 7.29
N ARG A 51 14.61 7.75 8.14
CA ARG A 51 15.54 8.86 8.43
C ARG A 51 16.84 8.36 9.06
N ALA A 52 16.77 7.42 10.00
CA ALA A 52 17.94 6.86 10.66
C ALA A 52 18.86 6.11 9.68
N MET A 53 18.29 5.49 8.65
CA MET A 53 19.04 4.83 7.57
C MET A 53 19.46 5.78 6.44
N GLY A 54 19.13 7.08 6.52
CA GLY A 54 19.39 8.03 5.43
C GLY A 54 18.53 7.81 4.18
N MET A 55 17.40 7.11 4.32
CA MET A 55 16.51 6.73 3.22
C MET A 55 15.38 7.76 3.03
N ARG A 56 15.02 7.99 1.77
CA ARG A 56 13.69 8.55 1.44
C ARG A 56 12.63 7.47 1.70
N HIS A 57 11.43 7.86 2.11
CA HIS A 57 10.28 6.94 2.17
C HIS A 57 9.14 7.49 1.35
N ARG A 58 8.82 6.82 0.25
CA ARG A 58 7.67 7.10 -0.59
C ARG A 58 6.57 6.10 -0.28
N VAL A 59 5.50 6.55 0.35
CA VAL A 59 4.47 5.65 0.87
C VAL A 59 3.69 4.98 -0.25
N HIS A 60 3.29 3.72 -0.06
CA HIS A 60 2.54 3.02 -1.11
C HIS A 60 1.02 3.20 -0.98
N GLY A 61 0.50 4.15 -1.76
CA GLY A 61 -0.93 4.48 -1.84
C GLY A 61 -1.83 3.37 -2.37
N LYS A 62 -1.29 2.33 -3.02
CA LYS A 62 -2.08 1.17 -3.48
C LYS A 62 -2.79 0.45 -2.32
N MET A 63 -2.18 0.51 -1.14
CA MET A 63 -2.60 -0.26 0.03
C MET A 63 -3.88 0.32 0.62
N HIS A 64 -3.86 1.60 0.97
CA HIS A 64 -4.99 2.28 1.60
C HIS A 64 -5.86 3.05 0.60
N LYS A 65 -5.35 3.39 -0.59
CA LYS A 65 -6.07 4.16 -1.62
C LYS A 65 -6.69 5.47 -1.13
N SER A 66 -6.19 6.02 -0.03
CA SER A 66 -6.74 7.19 0.66
C SER A 66 -5.76 8.35 0.63
N VAL A 67 -6.22 9.50 0.10
CA VAL A 67 -5.46 10.75 0.09
C VAL A 67 -5.19 11.24 1.51
N ASP A 68 -6.15 11.10 2.43
CA ASP A 68 -5.99 11.54 3.81
C ASP A 68 -4.92 10.75 4.56
N VAL A 69 -4.84 9.43 4.33
CA VAL A 69 -3.77 8.58 4.89
C VAL A 69 -2.41 8.93 4.27
N ALA A 70 -2.33 9.16 2.95
CA ALA A 70 -1.08 9.61 2.34
C ALA A 70 -0.59 10.96 2.91
N LEU A 71 -1.50 11.93 3.08
CA LEU A 71 -1.18 13.22 3.71
C LEU A 71 -0.82 13.10 5.20
N LEU A 72 -1.36 12.10 5.91
CA LEU A 72 -0.93 11.76 7.27
C LEU A 72 0.51 11.25 7.24
N GLN A 73 0.85 10.37 6.31
CA GLN A 73 2.20 9.82 6.16
C GLN A 73 3.23 10.87 5.73
N GLU A 74 2.87 11.81 4.84
CA GLU A 74 3.72 12.97 4.53
C GLU A 74 3.95 13.83 5.78
N ARG A 75 2.89 14.17 6.52
CA ARG A 75 2.94 15.09 7.65
C ARG A 75 3.67 14.51 8.87
N LEU A 76 3.39 13.26 9.24
CA LEU A 76 3.92 12.65 10.46
C LEU A 76 5.14 11.75 10.18
N GLY A 77 5.12 11.02 9.07
CA GLY A 77 6.21 10.12 8.69
C GLY A 77 7.31 10.81 7.85
N GLY A 78 7.07 12.03 7.37
CA GLY A 78 8.01 12.72 6.50
C GLY A 78 8.12 12.07 5.11
N SER A 79 7.05 11.42 4.64
CA SER A 79 7.06 10.80 3.33
C SER A 79 7.31 11.82 2.21
N VAL A 80 8.07 11.40 1.20
CA VAL A 80 8.48 12.26 0.09
C VAL A 80 7.49 12.28 -1.08
N GLY A 81 6.40 11.51 -0.99
CA GLY A 81 5.38 11.36 -2.02
C GLY A 81 4.70 10.00 -1.97
N VAL A 82 3.93 9.67 -3.00
CA VAL A 82 3.14 8.43 -3.04
C VAL A 82 3.52 7.53 -4.22
N CYS A 83 3.60 6.22 -3.99
CA CYS A 83 3.61 5.19 -5.01
C CYS A 83 2.17 4.76 -5.33
N CYS A 84 1.82 4.71 -6.61
CA CYS A 84 0.56 4.23 -7.14
C CYS A 84 0.80 3.08 -8.13
N GLN A 85 -0.11 2.11 -8.20
CA GLN A 85 0.02 0.97 -9.11
C GLN A 85 -0.62 1.19 -10.48
N LYS A 86 -1.49 2.20 -10.63
CA LYS A 86 -2.25 2.47 -11.86
C LYS A 86 -2.40 3.97 -12.09
N VAL A 87 -2.56 4.37 -13.35
CA VAL A 87 -2.65 5.79 -13.72
C VAL A 87 -3.91 6.47 -13.16
N SER A 88 -5.04 5.77 -13.14
CA SER A 88 -6.27 6.32 -12.54
C SER A 88 -6.19 6.46 -11.03
N GLU A 89 -5.42 5.59 -10.35
CA GLU A 89 -5.10 5.75 -8.92
C GLU A 89 -4.18 6.95 -8.71
N ALA A 90 -3.10 7.06 -9.49
CA ALA A 90 -2.19 8.20 -9.44
C ALA A 90 -2.90 9.55 -9.64
N GLU A 91 -3.86 9.60 -10.57
CA GLU A 91 -4.66 10.79 -10.80
C GLU A 91 -5.51 11.19 -9.59
N VAL A 92 -6.04 10.23 -8.83
CA VAL A 92 -6.79 10.53 -7.60
C VAL A 92 -5.87 11.23 -6.59
N PHE A 93 -4.67 10.72 -6.38
CA PHE A 93 -3.72 11.34 -5.43
C PHE A 93 -3.25 12.72 -5.90
N ALA A 94 -2.95 12.89 -7.19
CA ALA A 94 -2.57 14.19 -7.76
C ALA A 94 -3.71 15.21 -7.63
N ARG A 95 -4.96 14.83 -7.95
CA ARG A 95 -6.15 15.67 -7.73
C ARG A 95 -6.39 15.97 -6.25
N GLY A 96 -6.03 15.03 -5.37
CA GLY A 96 -6.06 15.16 -3.92
C GLY A 96 -4.99 16.10 -3.35
N GLY A 97 -4.09 16.61 -4.19
CA GLY A 97 -3.08 17.60 -3.83
C GLY A 97 -1.70 17.03 -3.50
N ILE A 98 -1.50 15.71 -3.59
CA ILE A 98 -0.17 15.09 -3.45
C ILE A 98 0.76 15.61 -4.54
N LYS A 99 1.99 15.97 -4.17
CA LYS A 99 2.92 16.74 -5.02
C LYS A 99 3.97 15.90 -5.74
N ASP A 100 4.19 14.66 -5.33
CA ASP A 100 5.17 13.78 -5.94
C ASP A 100 4.56 12.36 -6.03
N VAL A 101 4.32 11.91 -7.26
CA VAL A 101 3.57 10.68 -7.56
C VAL A 101 4.40 9.78 -8.47
N LEU A 102 4.78 8.61 -7.94
CA LEU A 102 5.40 7.54 -8.70
C LEU A 102 4.34 6.50 -9.08
N VAL A 103 4.17 6.24 -10.37
CA VAL A 103 3.50 5.04 -10.85
C VAL A 103 4.52 3.90 -10.84
N SER A 104 4.53 3.09 -9.78
CA SER A 104 5.44 1.95 -9.59
C SER A 104 4.99 0.72 -10.42
N ASN A 105 4.72 0.99 -11.71
CA ASN A 105 4.22 0.06 -12.72
C ASN A 105 4.35 0.69 -14.13
N GLN A 106 4.26 -0.12 -15.18
CA GLN A 106 4.24 0.32 -16.57
C GLN A 106 2.87 0.87 -16.98
N VAL A 107 2.87 1.82 -17.91
CA VAL A 107 1.67 2.34 -18.57
C VAL A 107 1.85 2.24 -20.08
N ARG A 108 1.04 1.40 -20.75
CA ARG A 108 1.21 1.04 -22.18
C ARG A 108 0.07 1.43 -23.09
N ASP A 109 -1.17 1.33 -22.60
CA ASP A 109 -2.35 1.67 -23.40
C ASP A 109 -2.34 3.16 -23.78
N PRO A 110 -2.60 3.53 -25.05
CA PRO A 110 -2.50 4.91 -25.50
C PRO A 110 -3.37 5.90 -24.72
N ALA A 111 -4.57 5.51 -24.29
CA ALA A 111 -5.45 6.38 -23.50
C ALA A 111 -4.96 6.53 -22.06
N LYS A 112 -4.32 5.48 -21.51
CA LYS A 112 -3.68 5.54 -20.19
C LYS A 112 -2.42 6.41 -20.21
N ILE A 113 -1.60 6.29 -21.25
CA ILE A 113 -0.41 7.13 -21.45
C ILE A 113 -0.82 8.60 -21.60
N ASP A 114 -1.86 8.88 -22.41
CA ASP A 114 -2.36 10.24 -22.60
C ASP A 114 -2.89 10.83 -21.27
N ARG A 115 -3.51 10.02 -20.41
CA ARG A 115 -3.91 10.43 -19.06
C ARG A 115 -2.69 10.70 -18.15
N LEU A 116 -1.70 9.81 -18.16
CA LEU A 116 -0.46 9.96 -17.39
C LEU A 116 0.24 11.27 -17.72
N ALA A 117 0.37 11.59 -19.01
CA ALA A 117 1.00 12.81 -19.50
C ALA A 117 0.26 14.11 -19.09
N ARG A 118 -0.99 14.03 -18.63
CA ARG A 118 -1.73 15.19 -18.12
C ARG A 118 -1.55 15.39 -16.61
N LEU A 119 -1.05 14.40 -15.87
CA LEU A 119 -0.90 14.49 -14.40
C LEU A 119 -0.02 15.67 -13.95
N PRO A 120 1.10 16.01 -14.62
CA PRO A 120 1.90 17.17 -14.23
C PRO A 120 1.12 18.50 -14.21
N LYS A 121 0.05 18.62 -15.02
CA LYS A 121 -0.81 19.83 -15.04
C LYS A 121 -1.62 20.01 -13.76
N LEU A 122 -1.73 18.97 -12.92
CA LEU A 122 -2.32 19.04 -11.59
C LEU A 122 -1.32 19.57 -10.53
N GLY A 123 -0.08 19.89 -10.95
CA GLY A 123 0.97 20.37 -10.06
C GLY A 123 1.68 19.27 -9.28
N ALA A 124 1.70 18.04 -9.82
CA ALA A 124 2.40 16.90 -9.25
C ALA A 124 3.61 16.52 -10.11
N ARG A 125 4.79 16.35 -9.49
CA ARG A 125 5.92 15.62 -10.10
C ARG A 125 5.44 14.20 -10.40
N THR A 126 5.52 13.80 -11.67
CA THR A 126 5.00 12.51 -12.14
C THR A 126 6.14 11.63 -12.60
N ILE A 127 6.28 10.46 -11.98
CA ILE A 127 7.31 9.47 -12.26
C ILE A 127 6.61 8.17 -12.70
N VAL A 128 7.15 7.42 -13.66
CA VAL A 128 6.58 6.14 -14.14
C VAL A 128 7.67 5.10 -14.39
N CYS A 129 7.35 3.81 -14.21
CA CYS A 129 8.28 2.73 -14.51
C CYS A 129 8.22 2.32 -16.00
N VAL A 130 9.38 1.92 -16.54
CA VAL A 130 9.54 1.46 -17.92
C VAL A 130 10.40 0.20 -17.92
N ASP A 131 9.96 -0.85 -18.61
CA ASP A 131 10.70 -2.11 -18.78
C ASP A 131 10.85 -2.52 -20.26
N ASP A 132 10.35 -1.69 -21.18
CA ASP A 132 10.36 -1.93 -22.61
C ASP A 132 10.72 -0.63 -23.33
N VAL A 133 11.79 -0.67 -24.13
CA VAL A 133 12.30 0.46 -24.90
C VAL A 133 11.24 1.03 -25.85
N ALA A 134 10.33 0.20 -26.37
CA ALA A 134 9.26 0.67 -27.26
C ALA A 134 8.29 1.63 -26.54
N ASN A 135 8.13 1.50 -25.22
CA ASN A 135 7.24 2.38 -24.44
C ASN A 135 7.74 3.83 -24.36
N VAL A 136 9.06 4.05 -24.51
CA VAL A 136 9.68 5.37 -24.40
C VAL A 136 9.13 6.33 -25.46
N ALA A 137 8.95 5.84 -26.69
CA ALA A 137 8.43 6.65 -27.79
C ALA A 137 6.99 7.13 -27.52
N ASP A 138 6.14 6.23 -27.00
CA ASP A 138 4.74 6.55 -26.69
C ASP A 138 4.62 7.57 -25.55
N LEU A 139 5.41 7.37 -24.48
CA LEU A 139 5.47 8.28 -23.34
C LEU A 139 5.96 9.67 -23.77
N SER A 140 7.05 9.73 -24.55
CA SER A 140 7.62 10.98 -25.06
C SER A 140 6.63 11.73 -25.95
N ALA A 141 5.97 11.03 -26.89
CA ALA A 141 4.99 11.64 -27.77
C ALA A 141 3.81 12.25 -26.99
N ALA A 142 3.33 11.58 -25.94
CA ALA A 142 2.27 12.10 -25.09
C ALA A 142 2.72 13.28 -24.22
N ALA A 143 3.92 13.21 -23.63
CA ALA A 143 4.48 14.31 -22.85
C ALA A 143 4.65 15.58 -23.70
N GLN A 144 5.17 15.44 -24.92
CA GLN A 144 5.29 16.54 -25.89
C GLN A 144 3.93 17.11 -26.30
N ARG A 145 2.95 16.25 -26.61
CA ARG A 145 1.58 16.67 -26.96
C ARG A 145 0.95 17.56 -25.89
N HIS A 146 1.24 17.28 -24.62
CA HIS A 146 0.67 18.01 -23.48
C HIS A 146 1.56 19.14 -22.96
N GLY A 147 2.79 19.30 -23.47
CA GLY A 147 3.75 20.29 -22.98
C GLY A 147 4.18 20.02 -21.54
N THR A 148 4.35 18.76 -21.17
CA THR A 148 4.67 18.30 -19.81
C THR A 148 5.97 17.53 -19.77
N HIS A 149 6.52 17.35 -18.57
CA HIS A 149 7.66 16.47 -18.32
C HIS A 149 7.24 15.27 -17.47
N ILE A 150 7.74 14.10 -17.82
CA ILE A 150 7.55 12.85 -17.05
C ILE A 150 8.93 12.31 -16.71
N GLU A 151 9.12 11.92 -15.47
CA GLU A 151 10.32 11.21 -15.06
C GLU A 151 10.12 9.71 -15.17
N CYS A 152 11.17 8.98 -15.50
CA CYS A 152 11.09 7.54 -15.70
C CYS A 152 12.13 6.80 -14.86
N LEU A 153 11.67 5.70 -14.25
CA LEU A 153 12.53 4.70 -13.66
C LEU A 153 12.56 3.47 -14.56
N VAL A 154 13.71 2.83 -14.72
CA VAL A 154 13.77 1.51 -15.35
C VAL A 154 13.43 0.46 -14.30
N GLU A 155 12.43 -0.39 -14.55
CA GLU A 155 12.12 -1.50 -13.63
C GLU A 155 13.02 -2.71 -13.91
N ILE A 156 13.63 -3.23 -12.86
CA ILE A 156 14.42 -4.45 -12.87
C ILE A 156 13.58 -5.55 -12.21
N ASP A 157 13.44 -6.69 -12.88
CA ASP A 157 12.99 -7.90 -12.21
C ASP A 157 14.15 -8.44 -11.36
N CYS A 158 14.15 -8.06 -10.08
CA CYS A 158 15.16 -8.45 -9.12
C CYS A 158 14.84 -9.77 -8.39
N GLY A 159 14.00 -10.61 -9.00
CA GLY A 159 13.63 -11.93 -8.51
C GLY A 159 12.17 -12.07 -8.07
N ALA A 160 11.32 -11.09 -8.39
CA ALA A 160 9.88 -11.17 -8.15
C ALA A 160 9.16 -11.94 -9.27
N GLY A 161 9.73 -12.04 -10.48
CA GLY A 161 9.14 -12.79 -11.59
C GLY A 161 7.89 -12.14 -12.18
N ARG A 162 7.83 -10.79 -12.22
CA ARG A 162 6.62 -10.04 -12.58
C ARG A 162 6.79 -9.17 -13.82
N CYS A 163 7.33 -7.96 -13.65
CA CYS A 163 7.65 -6.98 -14.69
C CYS A 163 9.11 -6.57 -14.51
N GLY A 164 9.65 -5.82 -15.47
CA GLY A 164 11.04 -5.38 -15.42
C GLY A 164 11.99 -6.20 -16.28
N VAL A 165 13.09 -5.56 -16.67
CA VAL A 165 14.17 -6.20 -17.40
C VAL A 165 15.06 -7.01 -16.46
N THR A 166 15.73 -8.03 -16.97
CA THR A 166 16.55 -8.95 -16.16
C THR A 166 18.05 -8.79 -16.37
N THR A 167 18.48 -8.03 -17.38
CA THR A 167 19.90 -7.87 -17.72
C THR A 167 20.35 -6.41 -17.63
N THR A 168 21.57 -6.19 -17.15
CA THR A 168 22.18 -4.86 -17.07
C THR A 168 22.26 -4.15 -18.44
N PRO A 169 22.59 -4.82 -19.56
CA PRO A 169 22.54 -4.19 -20.88
C PRO A 169 21.14 -3.66 -21.25
N ASP A 170 20.07 -4.39 -20.92
CA ASP A 170 18.70 -3.92 -21.18
C ASP A 170 18.37 -2.69 -20.32
N VAL A 171 18.82 -2.66 -19.06
CA VAL A 171 18.67 -1.48 -18.19
C VAL A 171 19.29 -0.24 -18.83
N VAL A 172 20.54 -0.36 -19.29
CA VAL A 172 21.28 0.74 -19.93
C VAL A 172 20.59 1.16 -21.23
N ALA A 173 20.12 0.22 -22.05
CA ALA A 173 19.44 0.52 -23.31
C ALA A 173 18.13 1.33 -23.08
N VAL A 174 17.31 0.93 -22.11
CA VAL A 174 16.08 1.66 -21.77
C VAL A 174 16.42 3.03 -21.18
N ALA A 175 17.39 3.12 -20.27
CA ALA A 175 17.79 4.39 -19.64
C ALA A 175 18.32 5.41 -20.67
N GLN A 176 19.15 4.98 -21.62
CA GLN A 176 19.64 5.83 -22.71
C GLN A 176 18.51 6.31 -23.62
N ALA A 177 17.56 5.44 -23.95
CA ALA A 177 16.38 5.82 -24.72
C ALA A 177 15.55 6.88 -23.99
N ILE A 178 15.32 6.72 -22.68
CA ILE A 178 14.62 7.71 -21.84
C ILE A 178 15.39 9.04 -21.85
N ALA A 179 16.70 9.01 -21.62
CA ALA A 179 17.53 10.22 -21.54
C ALA A 179 17.56 11.02 -22.86
N ALA A 180 17.47 10.34 -24.00
CA ALA A 180 17.44 10.97 -25.32
C ALA A 180 16.04 11.47 -25.74
N ALA A 181 14.97 11.04 -25.06
CA ALA A 181 13.60 11.29 -25.49
C ALA A 181 13.06 12.65 -25.00
N PRO A 182 12.58 13.55 -25.88
CA PRO A 182 12.03 14.83 -25.48
C PRO A 182 10.82 14.68 -24.55
N GLY A 183 10.74 15.53 -23.52
CA GLY A 183 9.66 15.49 -22.52
C GLY A 183 9.81 14.39 -21.47
N LEU A 184 10.84 13.54 -21.56
CA LEU A 184 11.16 12.54 -20.54
C LEU A 184 12.47 12.90 -19.81
N ARG A 185 12.63 12.38 -18.59
CA ARG A 185 13.87 12.44 -17.80
C ARG A 185 14.15 11.08 -17.19
N PHE A 186 15.35 10.55 -17.39
CA PHE A 186 15.81 9.39 -16.62
C PHE A 186 16.04 9.80 -15.16
N ALA A 187 15.39 9.09 -14.24
CA ALA A 187 15.44 9.38 -12.81
C ALA A 187 16.00 8.21 -11.97
N GLY A 188 16.30 7.05 -12.58
CA GLY A 188 16.95 5.93 -11.91
C GLY A 188 16.21 4.61 -12.07
N LEU A 189 16.12 3.83 -11.00
CA LEU A 189 15.72 2.43 -10.99
C LEU A 189 14.53 2.15 -10.07
N GLN A 190 13.65 1.27 -10.53
CA GLN A 190 12.65 0.58 -9.73
C GLN A 190 13.11 -0.87 -9.57
N ALA A 191 13.28 -1.35 -8.35
CA ALA A 191 13.66 -2.74 -8.08
C ALA A 191 12.93 -3.24 -6.83
N TYR A 192 11.74 -3.81 -7.01
CA TYR A 192 10.90 -4.29 -5.92
C TYR A 192 10.82 -5.82 -5.89
N GLN A 193 11.48 -6.42 -4.90
CA GLN A 193 11.39 -7.86 -4.63
C GLN A 193 10.13 -8.17 -3.82
N GLY A 194 9.00 -8.32 -4.51
CA GLY A 194 7.71 -8.58 -3.87
C GLY A 194 7.50 -10.02 -3.38
N ALA A 195 8.11 -11.01 -4.04
CA ALA A 195 7.86 -12.43 -3.79
C ALA A 195 8.45 -12.91 -2.45
N MET A 196 9.48 -12.24 -1.95
CA MET A 196 10.15 -12.57 -0.68
C MET A 196 9.50 -11.95 0.57
N GLN A 197 8.58 -11.00 0.38
CA GLN A 197 8.09 -10.13 1.47
C GLN A 197 7.42 -10.90 2.61
N HIS A 198 6.79 -12.04 2.29
CA HIS A 198 5.99 -12.84 3.21
C HIS A 198 6.65 -14.19 3.56
N LEU A 199 7.96 -14.34 3.30
CA LEU A 199 8.71 -15.49 3.82
C LEU A 199 8.83 -15.32 5.35
N ASP A 200 8.52 -16.40 6.08
CA ASP A 200 8.47 -16.34 7.54
C ASP A 200 9.80 -15.94 8.16
N HIS A 201 10.90 -16.58 7.73
CA HIS A 201 12.20 -16.38 8.35
C HIS A 201 12.91 -15.14 7.81
N PHE A 202 13.35 -14.28 8.74
CA PHE A 202 14.17 -13.11 8.45
C PHE A 202 15.39 -13.43 7.59
N ALA A 203 16.10 -14.53 7.88
CA ALA A 203 17.30 -14.94 7.15
C ALA A 203 17.00 -15.27 5.67
N ASP A 204 15.85 -15.89 5.38
CA ASP A 204 15.45 -16.20 4.01
C ASP A 204 15.09 -14.93 3.24
N ARG A 205 14.40 -14.00 3.91
CA ARG A 205 14.14 -12.66 3.36
C ARG A 205 15.45 -11.94 3.05
N LYS A 206 16.41 -11.98 3.98
CA LYS A 206 17.74 -11.37 3.79
C LYS A 206 18.45 -11.95 2.57
N ALA A 207 18.52 -13.27 2.46
CA ALA A 207 19.21 -13.93 1.36
C ALA A 207 18.62 -13.55 -0.01
N LYS A 208 17.30 -13.34 -0.10
CA LYS A 208 16.65 -12.87 -1.32
C LYS A 208 16.98 -11.41 -1.64
N ILE A 209 17.02 -10.52 -0.64
CA ILE A 209 17.42 -9.13 -0.89
C ILE A 209 18.91 -9.01 -1.21
N ASP A 210 19.79 -9.81 -0.60
CA ASP A 210 21.22 -9.78 -0.92
C ASP A 210 21.46 -10.04 -2.43
N ILE A 211 20.71 -10.97 -3.04
CA ILE A 211 20.75 -11.23 -4.49
C ILE A 211 20.22 -10.02 -5.28
N ALA A 212 19.07 -9.47 -4.88
CA ALA A 212 18.47 -8.31 -5.54
C ALA A 212 19.39 -7.08 -5.48
N VAL A 213 20.03 -6.84 -4.33
CA VAL A 213 20.98 -5.74 -4.11
C VAL A 213 22.20 -5.89 -5.01
N ALA A 214 22.75 -7.10 -5.18
CA ALA A 214 23.86 -7.35 -6.08
C ALA A 214 23.49 -7.01 -7.54
N GLN A 215 22.34 -7.50 -8.01
CA GLN A 215 21.86 -7.21 -9.37
C GLN A 215 21.63 -5.71 -9.61
N VAL A 216 21.06 -5.00 -8.63
CA VAL A 216 20.83 -3.55 -8.74
C VAL A 216 22.14 -2.77 -8.68
N ARG A 217 23.12 -3.20 -7.87
CA ARG A 217 24.46 -2.60 -7.84
C ARG A 217 25.12 -2.67 -9.20
N ASP A 218 25.12 -3.84 -9.85
CA ASP A 218 25.67 -4.02 -11.19
C ASP A 218 25.02 -3.07 -12.22
N ALA A 219 23.70 -2.85 -12.09
CA ALA A 219 22.96 -1.93 -12.94
C ALA A 219 23.32 -0.45 -12.69
N VAL A 220 23.46 -0.05 -11.42
CA VAL A 220 23.89 1.32 -11.05
C VAL A 220 25.29 1.60 -11.60
N GLU A 221 26.25 0.71 -11.38
CA GLU A 221 27.64 0.88 -11.85
C GLU A 221 27.71 0.96 -13.38
N ALA A 222 26.92 0.17 -14.09
CA ALA A 222 26.87 0.21 -15.56
C ALA A 222 26.23 1.51 -16.10
N LEU A 223 25.23 2.06 -15.41
CA LEU A 223 24.62 3.34 -15.77
C LEU A 223 25.58 4.51 -15.51
N GLU A 224 26.30 4.50 -14.38
CA GLU A 224 27.36 5.48 -14.08
C GLU A 224 28.45 5.47 -15.15
N ALA A 225 28.88 4.29 -15.62
CA ALA A 225 29.89 4.15 -16.67
C ALA A 225 29.50 4.78 -18.02
N VAL A 226 28.19 4.97 -18.28
CA VAL A 226 27.68 5.67 -19.48
C VAL A 226 27.21 7.10 -19.18
N GLY A 227 27.49 7.61 -17.99
CA GLY A 227 27.16 9.00 -17.59
C GLY A 227 25.69 9.22 -17.23
N LEU A 228 24.97 8.18 -16.81
CA LEU A 228 23.59 8.27 -16.35
C LEU A 228 23.51 7.98 -14.83
N GLU A 229 23.37 9.03 -14.04
CA GLU A 229 23.22 8.90 -12.58
C GLU A 229 21.79 8.50 -12.17
N CYS A 230 21.67 7.69 -11.12
CA CYS A 230 20.39 7.30 -10.54
C CYS A 230 20.02 8.21 -9.36
N ASP A 231 19.14 9.19 -9.59
CA ASP A 231 18.54 10.00 -8.51
C ASP A 231 17.75 9.12 -7.53
N ILE A 232 17.00 8.14 -8.06
CA ILE A 232 16.19 7.20 -7.30
C ILE A 232 16.66 5.78 -7.58
N VAL A 233 16.98 5.02 -6.54
CA VAL A 233 17.04 3.56 -6.55
C VAL A 233 15.98 3.08 -5.56
N GLY A 234 14.78 2.86 -6.09
CA GLY A 234 13.55 2.68 -5.34
C GLY A 234 13.13 1.22 -5.22
N GLY A 235 12.72 0.82 -4.02
CA GLY A 235 12.25 -0.54 -3.74
C GLY A 235 11.80 -0.68 -2.29
N GLY A 236 11.87 -1.90 -1.74
CA GLY A 236 11.57 -2.13 -0.34
C GLY A 236 10.08 -2.18 0.02
N GLY A 237 9.70 -3.22 0.75
CA GLY A 237 8.38 -3.39 1.34
C GLY A 237 8.47 -3.57 2.86
N THR A 238 7.32 -3.77 3.50
CA THR A 238 7.24 -3.91 4.96
C THR A 238 8.06 -5.09 5.49
N GLY A 239 8.22 -6.17 4.71
CA GLY A 239 9.01 -7.33 5.10
C GLY A 239 10.49 -7.26 4.72
N SER A 240 10.94 -6.17 4.09
CA SER A 240 12.32 -6.08 3.60
C SER A 240 13.07 -4.80 3.96
N TYR A 241 12.37 -3.69 4.24
CA TYR A 241 12.91 -2.31 4.25
C TYR A 241 14.27 -2.10 4.92
N TYR A 242 14.59 -2.86 5.96
CA TYR A 242 15.85 -2.81 6.70
C TYR A 242 17.04 -3.34 5.87
N PHE A 243 16.81 -4.26 4.94
CA PHE A 243 17.82 -4.76 4.00
C PHE A 243 18.15 -3.72 2.93
N GLU A 244 17.12 -3.14 2.27
CA GLU A 244 17.36 -2.06 1.31
C GLU A 244 18.01 -0.85 1.99
N GLY A 245 17.53 -0.46 3.17
CA GLY A 245 18.09 0.65 3.94
C GLY A 245 19.53 0.46 4.41
N ALA A 246 19.99 -0.78 4.57
CA ALA A 246 21.39 -1.09 4.91
C ALA A 246 22.28 -1.41 3.69
N SER A 247 21.72 -1.41 2.48
CA SER A 247 22.41 -1.95 1.29
C SER A 247 23.55 -1.06 0.75
N GLY A 248 23.48 0.25 1.00
CA GLY A 248 24.32 1.25 0.32
C GLY A 248 24.08 1.31 -1.19
N VAL A 249 22.92 0.84 -1.68
CA VAL A 249 22.52 0.85 -3.10
C VAL A 249 21.17 1.54 -3.25
N TYR A 250 20.16 1.08 -2.51
CA TYR A 250 18.86 1.72 -2.48
C TYR A 250 18.93 3.05 -1.73
N ASN A 251 18.13 4.02 -2.15
CA ASN A 251 18.01 5.33 -1.49
C ASN A 251 16.55 5.76 -1.25
N GLU A 252 15.56 5.01 -1.74
CA GLU A 252 14.13 5.27 -1.51
C GLU A 252 13.35 3.97 -1.20
N LEU A 253 12.64 3.95 -0.07
CA LEU A 253 11.75 2.88 0.37
C LEU A 253 10.32 3.08 -0.13
N GLN A 254 9.61 1.99 -0.42
CA GLN A 254 8.25 1.98 -0.96
C GLN A 254 7.24 1.22 -0.07
N CYS A 255 7.46 1.24 1.25
CA CYS A 255 6.65 0.49 2.21
C CYS A 255 5.21 1.03 2.27
N GLY A 256 4.23 0.10 2.30
CA GLY A 256 2.79 0.39 2.38
C GLY A 256 2.14 -0.20 3.63
N SER A 257 2.06 -1.53 3.70
CA SER A 257 1.25 -2.28 4.66
C SER A 257 1.57 -2.02 6.13
N TYR A 258 2.80 -1.61 6.45
CA TYR A 258 3.24 -1.30 7.83
C TYR A 258 2.30 -0.34 8.58
N ALA A 259 1.62 0.56 7.86
CA ALA A 259 0.75 1.55 8.47
C ALA A 259 -0.52 0.91 9.06
N PHE A 260 -1.04 -0.16 8.43
CA PHE A 260 -2.30 -0.81 8.78
C PHE A 260 -2.12 -2.18 9.41
N MET A 261 -1.13 -2.92 8.92
CA MET A 261 -0.91 -4.36 9.12
C MET A 261 -2.07 -5.23 8.65
N ASP A 262 -1.81 -6.53 8.59
CA ASP A 262 -2.77 -7.60 8.35
C ASP A 262 -2.21 -8.92 8.93
N ALA A 263 -2.99 -9.99 8.86
CA ALA A 263 -2.61 -11.27 9.44
C ALA A 263 -1.46 -11.96 8.70
N ASP A 264 -1.36 -11.78 7.37
CA ASP A 264 -0.34 -12.45 6.54
C ASP A 264 1.05 -11.80 6.69
N TYR A 265 1.13 -10.47 6.73
CA TYR A 265 2.35 -9.79 7.16
C TYR A 265 2.61 -10.04 8.64
N GLY A 266 1.59 -9.94 9.49
CA GLY A 266 1.74 -10.06 10.94
C GLY A 266 2.38 -11.37 11.39
N ARG A 267 2.23 -12.46 10.64
CA ARG A 267 2.81 -13.77 10.97
C ARG A 267 4.30 -13.91 10.70
N ILE A 268 4.90 -13.10 9.83
CA ILE A 268 6.32 -13.26 9.52
C ILE A 268 7.16 -12.89 10.74
N LEU A 269 8.38 -13.45 10.79
CA LEU A 269 9.25 -13.34 11.94
C LEU A 269 10.35 -12.29 11.70
N ASP A 270 10.62 -11.48 12.71
CA ASP A 270 11.77 -10.59 12.78
C ASP A 270 13.10 -11.35 13.00
N GLU A 271 14.20 -10.62 13.17
CA GLU A 271 15.52 -11.22 13.39
C GLU A 271 15.62 -12.05 14.68
N ASN A 272 14.73 -11.81 15.64
CA ASN A 272 14.67 -12.50 16.94
C ASN A 272 13.67 -13.67 16.93
N GLY A 273 13.04 -13.96 15.78
CA GLY A 273 12.04 -15.01 15.66
C GLY A 273 10.66 -14.63 16.21
N GLN A 274 10.41 -13.34 16.44
CA GLN A 274 9.13 -12.83 16.91
C GLN A 274 8.27 -12.35 15.74
N ARG A 275 6.96 -12.62 15.82
CA ARG A 275 5.98 -12.09 14.86
C ARG A 275 6.06 -10.56 14.82
N ILE A 276 6.11 -9.99 13.61
CA ILE A 276 6.24 -8.54 13.46
C ILE A 276 5.03 -7.77 14.02
N ASP A 277 3.84 -8.40 14.08
CA ASP A 277 2.63 -7.83 14.73
C ASP A 277 2.66 -7.85 16.27
N ARG A 278 3.72 -8.37 16.86
CA ARG A 278 3.93 -8.42 18.33
C ARG A 278 5.06 -7.52 18.80
N GLY A 279 5.44 -6.48 18.06
CA GLY A 279 6.42 -5.52 18.55
C GLY A 279 6.98 -4.59 17.49
N GLU A 280 7.05 -5.02 16.24
CA GLU A 280 7.60 -4.19 15.17
C GLU A 280 6.57 -3.19 14.63
N TRP A 281 5.34 -3.65 14.43
CA TRP A 281 4.20 -2.89 13.91
C TRP A 281 2.91 -3.25 14.63
N GLU A 282 2.02 -2.28 14.79
CA GLU A 282 0.72 -2.49 15.43
C GLU A 282 -0.39 -2.74 14.41
N ASN A 283 -1.37 -3.55 14.77
CA ASN A 283 -2.61 -3.66 14.00
C ASN A 283 -3.41 -2.36 14.15
N ALA A 284 -3.52 -1.59 13.08
CA ALA A 284 -4.30 -0.36 13.05
C ALA A 284 -5.58 -0.51 12.22
N LEU A 285 -5.61 -1.41 11.24
CA LEU A 285 -6.79 -1.70 10.43
C LEU A 285 -7.57 -2.89 11.02
N PHE A 286 -8.88 -2.70 11.17
CA PHE A 286 -9.79 -3.79 11.50
C PHE A 286 -11.05 -3.74 10.66
N ILE A 287 -11.62 -4.90 10.38
CA ILE A 287 -13.02 -5.03 9.99
C ILE A 287 -13.84 -5.10 11.28
N LEU A 288 -14.74 -4.15 11.48
CA LEU A 288 -15.73 -4.22 12.54
C LEU A 288 -16.92 -5.04 12.04
N THR A 289 -17.32 -6.05 12.81
CA THR A 289 -18.42 -6.95 12.46
C THR A 289 -19.34 -7.17 13.66
N SER A 290 -20.63 -7.41 13.41
CA SER A 290 -21.60 -7.77 14.45
C SER A 290 -22.04 -9.22 14.33
N VAL A 291 -22.20 -9.91 15.47
CA VAL A 291 -22.86 -11.22 15.51
C VAL A 291 -24.33 -11.04 15.16
N MET A 292 -24.81 -11.72 14.12
CA MET A 292 -26.18 -11.62 13.61
C MET A 292 -26.99 -12.91 13.77
N SER A 293 -26.35 -14.02 14.15
CA SER A 293 -27.03 -15.29 14.46
C SER A 293 -26.20 -16.14 15.42
N HIS A 294 -26.86 -16.73 16.43
CA HIS A 294 -26.26 -17.65 17.41
C HIS A 294 -27.24 -18.77 17.79
N VAL A 295 -27.74 -19.48 16.77
CA VAL A 295 -28.76 -20.54 16.96
C VAL A 295 -28.16 -21.92 17.25
N LYS A 296 -26.86 -22.11 16.98
CA LYS A 296 -26.17 -23.39 17.17
C LYS A 296 -25.20 -23.26 18.36
N PRO A 297 -25.27 -24.16 19.36
CA PRO A 297 -24.26 -24.21 20.41
C PRO A 297 -22.85 -24.32 19.80
N GLY A 298 -21.90 -23.60 20.37
CA GLY A 298 -20.52 -23.63 19.89
C GLY A 298 -20.23 -22.75 18.67
N ARG A 299 -21.23 -22.02 18.12
CA ARG A 299 -21.06 -21.25 16.88
C ARG A 299 -21.84 -19.95 16.84
N ALA A 300 -21.14 -18.87 16.49
CA ALA A 300 -21.72 -17.59 16.13
C ALA A 300 -21.56 -17.32 14.62
N ILE A 301 -22.47 -16.55 14.05
CA ILE A 301 -22.40 -16.04 12.68
C ILE A 301 -22.35 -14.52 12.74
N CYS A 302 -21.38 -13.93 12.06
CA CYS A 302 -21.19 -12.48 11.96
C CYS A 302 -21.43 -11.99 10.52
N ASP A 303 -21.66 -10.69 10.38
CA ASP A 303 -22.00 -10.03 9.10
C ASP A 303 -20.79 -9.73 8.18
N ALA A 304 -19.55 -9.96 8.63
CA ALA A 304 -18.36 -9.80 7.79
C ALA A 304 -17.99 -11.12 7.08
N GLY A 305 -18.53 -11.31 5.87
CA GLY A 305 -18.17 -12.37 4.95
C GLY A 305 -17.00 -12.01 4.02
N LEU A 306 -16.94 -12.67 2.86
CA LEU A 306 -15.93 -12.45 1.81
C LEU A 306 -16.06 -11.07 1.17
N LYS A 307 -17.26 -10.55 0.92
CA LYS A 307 -17.43 -9.24 0.25
C LYS A 307 -17.00 -8.05 1.09
N ALA A 308 -16.81 -8.25 2.39
CA ALA A 308 -16.26 -7.26 3.30
C ALA A 308 -14.71 -7.30 3.35
N GLN A 309 -14.05 -8.23 2.65
CA GLN A 309 -12.60 -8.44 2.73
C GLN A 309 -12.06 -9.22 1.52
N SER A 310 -10.92 -9.89 1.70
CA SER A 310 -10.43 -10.94 0.81
C SER A 310 -9.93 -12.15 1.60
N VAL A 311 -9.71 -13.26 0.90
CA VAL A 311 -9.13 -14.50 1.47
C VAL A 311 -7.97 -15.04 0.61
N ASP A 312 -7.39 -14.18 -0.24
CA ASP A 312 -6.24 -14.52 -1.07
C ASP A 312 -5.00 -14.88 -0.23
N SER A 313 -4.86 -14.27 0.94
CA SER A 313 -3.83 -14.59 1.94
C SER A 313 -4.41 -15.23 3.21
N GLY A 314 -5.48 -16.02 3.08
CA GLY A 314 -6.11 -16.72 4.20
C GLY A 314 -7.19 -15.91 4.93
N LEU A 315 -7.68 -16.48 6.03
CA LEU A 315 -8.81 -15.93 6.80
C LEU A 315 -8.38 -14.75 7.69
N PRO A 316 -9.32 -13.85 8.04
CA PRO A 316 -9.05 -12.85 9.07
C PRO A 316 -8.89 -13.49 10.47
N VAL A 317 -8.32 -12.74 11.41
CA VAL A 317 -8.09 -13.16 12.79
C VAL A 317 -8.86 -12.26 13.76
N ILE A 318 -9.54 -12.85 14.75
CA ILE A 318 -10.24 -12.08 15.79
C ILE A 318 -9.19 -11.42 16.70
N PHE A 319 -9.32 -10.10 16.88
CA PHE A 319 -8.35 -9.32 17.63
C PHE A 319 -8.71 -9.18 19.11
N GLY A 320 -7.69 -9.25 19.98
CA GLY A 320 -7.79 -8.90 21.41
C GLY A 320 -8.42 -9.96 22.31
N ARG A 321 -8.65 -11.17 21.80
CA ARG A 321 -9.19 -12.33 22.53
C ARG A 321 -8.80 -13.64 21.86
N ASP A 322 -8.83 -14.73 22.60
CA ASP A 322 -8.36 -16.07 22.21
C ASP A 322 -9.37 -17.20 22.49
N ASP A 323 -10.55 -16.86 23.01
CA ASP A 323 -11.64 -17.78 23.36
C ASP A 323 -12.60 -18.10 22.20
N VAL A 324 -12.46 -17.39 21.07
CA VAL A 324 -13.26 -17.56 19.84
C VAL A 324 -12.38 -17.44 18.59
N THR A 325 -12.77 -18.11 17.51
CA THR A 325 -11.97 -18.16 16.26
C THR A 325 -12.84 -17.97 15.02
N TYR A 326 -12.43 -17.11 14.08
CA TYR A 326 -13.04 -17.02 12.76
C TYR A 326 -12.55 -18.18 11.88
N VAL A 327 -13.44 -19.06 11.42
CA VAL A 327 -13.04 -20.33 10.79
C VAL A 327 -13.51 -20.51 9.35
N LYS A 328 -14.46 -19.70 8.89
CA LYS A 328 -15.00 -19.80 7.52
C LYS A 328 -15.73 -18.52 7.15
N CYS A 329 -15.73 -18.17 5.87
CA CYS A 329 -16.63 -17.17 5.32
C CYS A 329 -17.44 -17.74 4.13
N SER A 330 -18.62 -17.18 3.90
CA SER A 330 -19.28 -17.10 2.59
C SER A 330 -19.35 -15.62 2.19
N ASP A 331 -20.05 -15.29 1.10
CA ASP A 331 -20.16 -13.92 0.58
C ASP A 331 -20.44 -12.85 1.65
N GLU A 332 -21.47 -13.06 2.47
CA GLU A 332 -21.99 -12.06 3.42
C GLU A 332 -21.96 -12.54 4.88
N HIS A 333 -21.33 -13.69 5.17
CA HIS A 333 -21.32 -14.27 6.52
C HIS A 333 -19.95 -14.80 6.91
N GLY A 334 -19.54 -14.52 8.15
CA GLY A 334 -18.43 -15.17 8.81
C GLY A 334 -18.91 -16.17 9.86
N VAL A 335 -18.28 -17.35 9.90
CA VAL A 335 -18.53 -18.38 10.91
C VAL A 335 -17.44 -18.28 11.98
N ILE A 336 -17.88 -18.14 13.22
CA ILE A 336 -17.02 -18.06 14.39
C ILE A 336 -17.27 -19.29 15.24
N ASP A 337 -16.20 -20.04 15.52
CA ASP A 337 -16.22 -21.06 16.55
C ASP A 337 -16.24 -20.34 17.92
N ASP A 338 -17.30 -20.60 18.68
CA ASP A 338 -17.59 -20.04 20.00
C ASP A 338 -17.89 -21.18 20.99
N PRO A 339 -16.89 -22.02 21.33
CA PRO A 339 -17.11 -23.28 22.04
C PRO A 339 -17.73 -23.10 23.43
N GLN A 340 -17.51 -21.94 24.06
CA GLN A 340 -18.04 -21.63 25.39
C GLN A 340 -19.38 -20.87 25.33
N GLY A 341 -19.88 -20.51 24.14
CA GLY A 341 -21.15 -19.80 23.97
C GLY A 341 -21.12 -18.40 24.60
N VAL A 342 -19.98 -17.72 24.54
CA VAL A 342 -19.77 -16.42 25.19
C VAL A 342 -20.29 -15.25 24.37
N LEU A 343 -20.46 -15.43 23.05
CA LEU A 343 -20.95 -14.38 22.15
C LEU A 343 -22.48 -14.31 22.16
N ARG A 344 -23.00 -13.10 21.98
CA ARG A 344 -24.42 -12.79 21.84
C ARG A 344 -24.70 -12.09 20.52
N VAL A 345 -25.93 -12.20 20.03
CA VAL A 345 -26.40 -11.38 18.91
C VAL A 345 -26.19 -9.89 19.24
N ASN A 346 -25.69 -9.13 18.26
CA ASN A 346 -25.23 -7.74 18.32
C ASN A 346 -23.90 -7.49 19.05
N ASP A 347 -23.22 -8.51 19.56
CA ASP A 347 -21.84 -8.33 20.00
C ASP A 347 -20.97 -7.93 18.80
N LYS A 348 -20.10 -6.92 19.01
CA LYS A 348 -19.15 -6.46 18.00
C LYS A 348 -17.78 -7.05 18.21
N LEU A 349 -17.15 -7.45 17.11
CA LEU A 349 -15.80 -7.99 17.07
C LEU A 349 -14.95 -7.19 16.09
N ARG A 350 -13.66 -7.13 16.37
CA ARG A 350 -12.64 -6.60 15.47
C ARG A 350 -11.91 -7.75 14.82
N LEU A 351 -11.85 -7.74 13.50
CA LEU A 351 -11.09 -8.72 12.72
C LEU A 351 -9.87 -8.02 12.10
N VAL A 352 -8.68 -8.56 12.35
CA VAL A 352 -7.50 -8.23 11.53
C VAL A 352 -7.70 -8.92 10.18
N PRO A 353 -7.71 -8.20 9.04
CA PRO A 353 -7.90 -8.83 7.74
C PRO A 353 -6.78 -9.79 7.39
N GLY A 354 -7.04 -10.77 6.52
CA GLY A 354 -5.99 -11.63 5.97
C GLY A 354 -4.94 -10.83 5.19
N HIS A 355 -5.41 -9.90 4.35
CA HIS A 355 -4.58 -9.02 3.52
C HIS A 355 -5.20 -7.62 3.47
N CYS A 356 -4.44 -6.58 3.80
CA CYS A 356 -4.94 -5.21 3.91
C CYS A 356 -5.33 -4.59 2.57
N ASP A 357 -4.49 -4.64 1.53
CA ASP A 357 -4.73 -3.93 0.26
C ASP A 357 -6.05 -4.34 -0.43
N PRO A 358 -6.37 -5.63 -0.62
CA PRO A 358 -7.61 -6.04 -1.30
C PRO A 358 -8.83 -5.78 -0.42
N THR A 359 -8.70 -5.96 0.90
CA THR A 359 -9.75 -5.61 1.87
C THR A 359 -10.09 -4.13 1.80
N CYS A 360 -9.09 -3.25 1.76
CA CYS A 360 -9.29 -1.81 1.62
C CYS A 360 -10.06 -1.46 0.33
N ASN A 361 -9.78 -2.15 -0.77
CA ASN A 361 -10.38 -1.85 -2.08
C ASN A 361 -11.86 -2.28 -2.23
N VAL A 362 -12.43 -3.03 -1.28
CA VAL A 362 -13.86 -3.37 -1.29
C VAL A 362 -14.72 -2.44 -0.43
N HIS A 363 -14.13 -1.46 0.25
CA HIS A 363 -14.83 -0.47 1.07
C HIS A 363 -14.65 0.95 0.53
N ASP A 364 -15.65 1.80 0.71
CA ASP A 364 -15.60 3.22 0.33
C ASP A 364 -15.08 4.13 1.46
N TRP A 365 -15.04 3.65 2.72
CA TRP A 365 -14.73 4.47 3.89
C TRP A 365 -13.83 3.76 4.91
N TYR A 366 -13.00 4.55 5.57
CA TYR A 366 -12.34 4.24 6.84
C TYR A 366 -12.97 5.05 7.96
N VAL A 367 -13.36 4.39 9.05
CA VAL A 367 -13.82 5.05 10.27
C VAL A 367 -12.66 5.12 11.26
N GLY A 368 -12.02 6.28 11.36
CA GLY A 368 -10.93 6.51 12.31
C GLY A 368 -11.47 6.71 13.71
N VAL A 369 -11.07 5.84 14.64
CA VAL A 369 -11.52 5.85 16.03
C VAL A 369 -10.40 6.24 16.98
N ARG A 370 -10.73 7.07 17.97
CA ARG A 370 -9.85 7.43 19.09
C ARG A 370 -10.70 7.63 20.35
N GLY A 371 -10.23 7.11 21.49
CA GLY A 371 -10.93 7.27 22.77
C GLY A 371 -12.39 6.78 22.77
N GLY A 372 -12.71 5.76 21.97
CA GLY A 372 -14.07 5.21 21.86
C GLY A 372 -15.04 6.04 21.00
N LYS A 373 -14.56 7.07 20.30
CA LYS A 373 -15.35 7.93 19.40
C LYS A 373 -14.84 7.87 17.97
N VAL A 374 -15.73 8.15 17.03
CA VAL A 374 -15.37 8.40 15.62
C VAL A 374 -14.77 9.80 15.52
N GLU A 375 -13.47 9.89 15.28
CA GLU A 375 -12.77 11.17 15.11
C GLU A 375 -12.82 11.64 13.65
N VAL A 376 -12.65 10.70 12.72
CA VAL A 376 -12.64 10.98 11.28
C VAL A 376 -13.35 9.88 10.51
N VAL A 377 -13.90 10.24 9.35
CA VAL A 377 -14.35 9.28 8.34
C VAL A 377 -13.70 9.66 7.02
N TRP A 378 -12.76 8.83 6.56
CA TRP A 378 -11.94 9.12 5.38
C TRP A 378 -12.37 8.25 4.20
N PRO A 379 -12.52 8.82 2.99
CA PRO A 379 -12.85 8.04 1.82
C PRO A 379 -11.65 7.19 1.37
N VAL A 380 -11.93 5.98 0.90
CA VAL A 380 -11.01 5.18 0.07
C VAL A 380 -10.97 5.81 -1.32
N SER A 381 -10.30 6.96 -1.40
CA SER A 381 -10.35 7.90 -2.53
C SER A 381 -10.16 7.24 -3.90
N ALA A 382 -9.28 6.23 -3.99
CA ALA A 382 -8.91 5.55 -5.22
C ALA A 382 -9.48 4.11 -5.32
N ARG A 383 -10.55 3.79 -4.56
CA ARG A 383 -11.23 2.50 -4.65
C ARG A 383 -11.63 2.18 -6.10
N GLY A 384 -11.30 0.97 -6.55
CA GLY A 384 -11.62 0.50 -7.89
C GLY A 384 -10.93 1.25 -9.05
N LYS A 385 -10.06 2.22 -8.78
CA LYS A 385 -9.29 2.95 -9.82
C LYS A 385 -8.13 2.10 -10.32
N ALA A 386 -8.47 1.14 -11.18
CA ALA A 386 -7.54 0.15 -11.72
C ALA A 386 -7.15 0.38 -13.20
N TYR A 387 -7.65 1.46 -13.80
CA TYR A 387 -7.34 1.88 -15.17
C TYR A 387 -5.97 2.53 -15.27
#